data_AF-A0A1M5LI36-F1
#
_entry.id   AF-A0A1M5LI36-F1
#
_cell.length_a   1.000
_cell.length_b   1.000
_cell.length_c   1.000
_cell.angle_alpha   90.00
_cell.angle_beta   90.00
_cell.angle_gamma   90.00
#
_symmetry.space_group_name_H-M   'P 1'
#
loop_
_entity.id
_entity.type
_entity.pdbx_description
1 polymer ?
#
loop_
_entity_poly.entity_id
_entity_poly.type
_entity_poly.pdbx_seq_one_letter_code
_entity_poly.pdbx_strand_id
1 'polypeptide(L)'
;MDAPRLMTRRNVVRGLAAASAASLTFPCPSHAQAAARVVVIGGGFGGAGCARALKRIDAKLQVTLIEPAGTFTACPFSNEVIAGLREIESQQFGYDRIAGEGVRVIAQAATQVDAHKHTVMLADGTSLGYDRLVLAPGIDLRLDALPGYDEAASLKMPHAWKAGEQTLLLRKQIEAMDDGGLVVLAVPAAPSRCPPAPYERASLIAHYLKTNKPRSKVLILDAKDAFPQQRLFENAWKELYPGMIERTSLSQGGRVVSVDARTNTIVTDFGNYTAQVANVIPPQQAGRIAQLAGAADHTGWCPIDPVTFASKLVPDVHVIGDACIGGGIPKSASAANAEAKACAQAIANLHSGVAPAAPRLIGACYNTVAPGYAFSLSGVYQPRDSTFAETEGGGASPLDAPREVRQREADNAQAWYKTITVETFG
;
A
#
# COMPACT_ATOMS: atom_id res chain seq x y z
N MET A 1 8.81 80.78 -63.51
CA MET A 1 10.17 81.31 -63.27
C MET A 1 10.41 81.24 -61.78
N ASP A 2 11.03 80.16 -61.31
CA ASP A 2 12.25 80.21 -60.51
C ASP A 2 12.63 78.80 -60.05
N ALA A 3 13.90 78.49 -60.26
CA ALA A 3 14.51 77.17 -60.14
C ALA A 3 14.92 76.85 -58.68
N PRO A 4 15.34 75.61 -58.38
CA PRO A 4 15.33 75.03 -57.04
C PRO A 4 16.64 75.26 -56.27
N ARG A 5 16.60 75.13 -54.92
CA ARG A 5 17.82 74.93 -54.11
C ARG A 5 17.93 73.49 -53.62
N LEU A 6 19.04 72.88 -54.03
CA LEU A 6 19.58 71.58 -53.66
C LEU A 6 20.23 71.60 -52.25
N MET A 7 20.47 70.37 -51.76
CA MET A 7 21.42 69.94 -50.72
C MET A 7 20.96 70.06 -49.25
N THR A 8 21.12 69.06 -48.36
CA THR A 8 21.78 67.74 -48.41
C THR A 8 21.37 66.90 -47.19
N ARG A 9 21.47 65.57 -47.33
CA ARG A 9 21.44 64.60 -46.24
C ARG A 9 22.69 64.75 -45.36
N ARG A 10 22.52 65.13 -44.09
CA ARG A 10 23.26 64.68 -42.88
C ARG A 10 23.06 65.70 -41.76
N ASN A 11 22.21 65.36 -40.80
CA ASN A 11 22.60 65.29 -39.40
C ASN A 11 21.44 64.68 -38.60
N VAL A 12 21.67 63.43 -38.25
CA VAL A 12 20.87 62.59 -37.38
C VAL A 12 21.18 63.00 -35.93
N VAL A 13 20.17 62.89 -35.06
CA VAL A 13 20.23 62.83 -33.59
C VAL A 13 20.32 64.17 -32.84
N ARG A 14 19.18 64.67 -32.35
CA ARG A 14 18.87 64.94 -30.93
C ARG A 14 17.67 65.89 -30.81
N GLY A 15 16.63 65.45 -30.10
CA GLY A 15 15.52 66.32 -29.71
C GLY A 15 14.29 65.55 -29.25
N LEU A 16 14.41 64.88 -28.09
CA LEU A 16 13.24 64.48 -27.30
C LEU A 16 12.45 65.73 -26.89
N ALA A 17 11.13 65.73 -27.06
CA ALA A 17 10.18 66.19 -26.05
C ALA A 17 8.73 65.88 -26.43
N ALA A 18 8.04 65.23 -25.50
CA ALA A 18 6.59 65.26 -25.25
C ALA A 18 5.62 64.69 -26.31
N ALA A 19 5.24 63.43 -26.11
CA ALA A 19 3.89 62.97 -26.43
C ALA A 19 3.40 62.00 -25.34
N SER A 20 2.41 62.47 -24.60
CA SER A 20 1.73 61.81 -23.49
C SER A 20 0.93 60.61 -23.98
N ALA A 21 1.19 59.42 -23.45
CA ALA A 21 0.32 58.26 -23.58
C ALA A 21 -0.06 57.78 -22.18
N ALA A 22 -1.27 58.17 -21.75
CA ALA A 22 -1.90 57.66 -20.54
C ALA A 22 -2.09 56.15 -20.68
N SER A 23 -1.25 55.39 -19.98
CA SER A 23 -1.40 53.94 -19.86
C SER A 23 -2.55 53.69 -18.89
N LEU A 24 -3.71 53.30 -19.43
CA LEU A 24 -4.78 52.71 -18.63
C LEU A 24 -4.25 51.39 -18.07
N THR A 25 -3.75 51.42 -16.84
CA THR A 25 -3.54 50.23 -16.04
C THR A 25 -4.92 49.63 -15.74
N PHE A 26 -5.34 48.66 -16.55
CA PHE A 26 -6.39 47.76 -16.14
C PHE A 26 -5.91 47.01 -14.89
N PRO A 27 -6.61 47.08 -13.74
CA PRO A 27 -6.30 46.22 -12.62
C PRO A 27 -6.52 44.78 -13.09
N CYS A 28 -5.44 44.04 -13.26
CA CYS A 28 -5.51 42.59 -13.41
C CYS A 28 -6.17 42.08 -12.12
N PRO A 29 -7.35 41.44 -12.17
CA PRO A 29 -7.91 40.88 -10.96
C PRO A 29 -6.92 39.87 -10.42
N SER A 30 -6.33 40.20 -9.27
CA SER A 30 -5.74 39.23 -8.37
C SER A 30 -6.89 38.30 -7.99
N HIS A 31 -7.10 37.25 -8.80
CA HIS A 31 -7.84 36.10 -8.32
C HIS A 31 -7.00 35.57 -7.16
N ALA A 32 -7.45 35.83 -5.93
CA ALA A 32 -7.04 35.02 -4.80
C ALA A 32 -7.38 33.58 -5.20
N GLN A 33 -6.38 32.85 -5.68
CA GLN A 33 -6.57 31.51 -6.21
C GLN A 33 -7.09 30.68 -5.05
N ALA A 34 -8.35 30.26 -5.13
CA ALA A 34 -8.96 29.43 -4.11
C ALA A 34 -8.05 28.22 -3.90
N ALA A 35 -7.78 27.89 -2.64
CA ALA A 35 -6.88 26.80 -2.30
C ALA A 35 -7.32 25.50 -3.00
N ALA A 36 -6.40 24.84 -3.69
CA ALA A 36 -6.70 23.61 -4.41
C ALA A 36 -7.22 22.52 -3.47
N ARG A 37 -8.26 21.83 -3.94
CA ARG A 37 -8.98 20.76 -3.24
C ARG A 37 -8.36 19.43 -3.63
N VAL A 38 -7.79 18.75 -2.65
CA VAL A 38 -7.27 17.39 -2.82
C VAL A 38 -8.12 16.45 -1.98
N VAL A 39 -8.79 15.51 -2.64
CA VAL A 39 -9.55 14.45 -1.96
C VAL A 39 -8.71 13.18 -1.96
N VAL A 40 -8.60 12.51 -0.82
CA VAL A 40 -7.88 11.26 -0.63
C VAL A 40 -8.87 10.19 -0.16
N ILE A 41 -8.98 9.07 -0.87
CA ILE A 41 -9.85 7.95 -0.50
C ILE A 41 -9.01 6.80 0.04
N GLY A 42 -9.28 6.40 1.29
CA GLY A 42 -8.63 5.30 2.00
C GLY A 42 -7.65 5.79 3.07
N GLY A 43 -7.93 5.49 4.34
CA GLY A 43 -7.19 5.95 5.51
C GLY A 43 -6.05 5.02 5.95
N GLY A 44 -5.47 4.21 5.07
CA GLY A 44 -4.32 3.35 5.38
C GLY A 44 -2.96 4.04 5.20
N PHE A 45 -1.87 3.27 5.24
CA PHE A 45 -0.49 3.76 5.06
C PHE A 45 -0.28 4.69 3.86
N GLY A 46 -0.95 4.41 2.74
CA GLY A 46 -0.92 5.26 1.55
C GLY A 46 -1.68 6.57 1.75
N GLY A 47 -3.00 6.51 1.94
CA GLY A 47 -3.82 7.72 1.92
C GLY A 47 -3.69 8.59 3.17
N ALA A 48 -3.60 8.02 4.38
CA ALA A 48 -3.35 8.81 5.60
C ALA A 48 -1.97 9.49 5.52
N GLY A 49 -0.94 8.76 5.08
CA GLY A 49 0.38 9.32 4.84
C GLY A 49 0.38 10.44 3.80
N CYS A 50 -0.38 10.28 2.72
CA CYS A 50 -0.47 11.25 1.62
C CYS A 50 -1.18 12.53 2.08
N ALA A 51 -2.31 12.39 2.78
CA ALA A 51 -3.09 13.51 3.29
C ALA A 51 -2.26 14.39 4.25
N ARG A 52 -1.51 13.77 5.17
CA ARG A 52 -0.59 14.51 6.06
C ARG A 52 0.56 15.14 5.30
N ALA A 53 1.17 14.41 4.37
CA ALA A 53 2.28 14.94 3.57
C ALA A 53 1.85 16.17 2.76
N LEU A 54 0.69 16.13 2.11
CA LEU A 54 0.12 17.28 1.40
C LEU A 54 -0.01 18.51 2.31
N LYS A 55 -0.57 18.34 3.51
CA LYS A 55 -0.72 19.44 4.48
C LYS A 55 0.60 20.00 5.00
N ARG A 56 1.63 19.16 5.14
CA ARG A 56 2.97 19.59 5.57
C ARG A 56 3.74 20.30 4.46
N ILE A 57 3.54 19.91 3.21
CA ILE A 57 4.18 20.53 2.05
C ILE A 57 3.55 21.90 1.76
N ASP A 58 2.22 21.98 1.74
CA ASP A 58 1.49 23.24 1.58
C ASP A 58 0.25 23.27 2.46
N ALA A 59 0.34 24.03 3.56
CA ALA A 59 -0.74 24.20 4.53
C ALA A 59 -2.01 24.82 3.92
N LYS A 60 -1.89 25.53 2.78
CA LYS A 60 -3.02 26.17 2.10
C LYS A 60 -3.94 25.16 1.42
N LEU A 61 -3.43 23.99 0.99
CA LEU A 61 -4.24 22.98 0.31
C LEU A 61 -5.47 22.57 1.14
N GLN A 62 -6.63 22.45 0.49
CA GLN A 62 -7.84 21.91 1.09
C GLN A 62 -7.83 20.39 0.95
N VAL A 63 -7.24 19.71 1.93
CA VAL A 63 -7.10 18.24 1.93
C VAL A 63 -8.26 17.60 2.69
N THR A 64 -8.99 16.70 2.02
CA THR A 64 -10.05 15.89 2.62
C THR A 64 -9.69 14.41 2.53
N LEU A 65 -9.64 13.71 3.67
CA LEU A 65 -9.46 12.26 3.76
C LEU A 65 -10.81 11.58 3.98
N ILE A 66 -11.17 10.64 3.12
CA ILE A 66 -12.39 9.84 3.20
C ILE A 66 -12.01 8.42 3.64
N GLU A 67 -12.50 8.01 4.80
CA GLU A 67 -12.28 6.67 5.36
C GLU A 67 -13.48 6.27 6.21
N PRO A 68 -14.22 5.19 5.88
CA PRO A 68 -15.37 4.77 6.67
C PRO A 68 -15.02 4.23 8.07
N ALA A 69 -13.86 3.58 8.25
CA ALA A 69 -13.48 3.02 9.54
C ALA A 69 -12.94 4.10 10.48
N GLY A 70 -13.54 4.23 11.68
CA GLY A 70 -13.03 5.15 12.71
C GLY A 70 -11.63 4.76 13.26
N THR A 71 -11.25 3.49 13.08
CA THR A 71 -9.98 2.93 13.55
C THR A 71 -9.32 2.12 12.43
N PHE A 72 -8.10 2.49 12.05
CA PHE A 72 -7.26 1.67 11.18
C PHE A 72 -6.59 0.57 12.00
N THR A 73 -6.70 -0.69 11.56
CA THR A 73 -5.91 -1.79 12.12
C THR A 73 -4.79 -2.18 11.16
N ALA A 74 -3.55 -2.02 11.59
CA ALA A 74 -2.37 -2.38 10.82
C ALA A 74 -2.24 -3.90 10.63
N CYS A 75 -1.93 -4.30 9.40
CA CYS A 75 -1.63 -5.69 9.06
C CYS A 75 -0.15 -6.08 9.24
N PRO A 76 0.85 -5.20 9.02
CA PRO A 76 2.22 -5.47 9.48
C PRO A 76 2.20 -5.82 10.98
N PHE A 77 2.99 -6.78 11.45
CA PHE A 77 2.97 -7.29 12.84
C PHE A 77 1.67 -7.95 13.33
N SER A 78 0.60 -8.03 12.53
CA SER A 78 -0.58 -8.83 12.90
C SER A 78 -0.27 -10.33 13.06
N ASN A 79 0.82 -10.84 12.47
CA ASN A 79 1.31 -12.19 12.71
C ASN A 79 1.86 -12.38 14.14
N GLU A 80 2.41 -11.33 14.78
CA GLU A 80 2.75 -11.35 16.20
C GLU A 80 1.50 -11.43 17.08
N VAL A 81 0.40 -10.79 16.66
CA VAL A 81 -0.90 -10.93 17.33
C VAL A 81 -1.42 -12.36 17.22
N ILE A 82 -1.37 -12.96 16.02
CA ILE A 82 -1.75 -14.36 15.80
C ILE A 82 -0.91 -15.31 16.67
N ALA A 83 0.37 -15.01 16.89
CA ALA A 83 1.24 -15.79 17.77
C ALA A 83 1.15 -15.42 19.25
N GLY A 84 0.41 -14.36 19.62
CA GLY A 84 0.19 -13.97 21.02
C GLY A 84 1.39 -13.27 21.63
N LEU A 85 2.23 -12.67 20.78
CA LEU A 85 3.40 -11.90 21.14
C LEU A 85 3.08 -10.40 21.22
N ARG A 86 1.85 -10.03 20.88
CA ARG A 86 1.40 -8.65 20.70
C ARG A 86 -0.11 -8.54 20.83
N GLU A 87 -0.57 -7.47 21.48
CA GLU A 87 -1.98 -7.14 21.57
C GLU A 87 -2.50 -6.41 20.32
N ILE A 88 -3.77 -6.65 19.95
CA ILE A 88 -4.37 -6.07 18.73
C ILE A 88 -4.50 -4.53 18.82
N GLU A 89 -4.65 -3.98 20.03
CA GLU A 89 -4.74 -2.55 20.29
C GLU A 89 -3.45 -1.83 19.88
N SER A 90 -2.30 -2.51 19.93
CA SER A 90 -1.03 -1.96 19.42
C SER A 90 -0.99 -1.82 17.89
N GLN A 91 -2.00 -2.35 17.21
CA GLN A 91 -2.20 -2.28 15.77
C GLN A 91 -3.25 -1.23 15.38
N GLN A 92 -3.91 -0.59 16.35
CA GLN A 92 -5.06 0.28 16.11
C GLN A 92 -4.67 1.75 16.18
N PHE A 93 -5.08 2.51 15.17
CA PHE A 93 -4.77 3.93 15.02
C PHE A 93 -6.02 4.71 14.65
N GLY A 94 -6.25 5.82 15.35
CA GLY A 94 -7.30 6.78 15.02
C GLY A 94 -6.80 7.88 14.07
N TYR A 95 -7.70 8.79 13.71
CA TYR A 95 -7.45 9.88 12.76
C TYR A 95 -7.36 11.27 13.41
N ASP A 96 -7.45 11.36 14.74
CA ASP A 96 -7.52 12.65 15.45
C ASP A 96 -6.27 13.52 15.23
N ARG A 97 -5.08 12.92 15.22
CA ARG A 97 -3.84 13.67 14.94
C ARG A 97 -3.76 14.14 13.50
N ILE A 98 -4.31 13.36 12.56
CA ILE A 98 -4.41 13.74 11.15
C ILE A 98 -5.34 14.96 11.01
N ALA A 99 -6.48 14.92 11.70
CA ALA A 99 -7.40 16.06 11.77
C ALA A 99 -6.76 17.30 12.43
N GLY A 100 -5.97 17.09 13.49
CA GLY A 100 -5.21 18.14 14.17
C GLY A 100 -4.14 18.82 13.30
N GLU A 101 -3.65 18.15 12.25
CA GLU A 101 -2.77 18.73 11.22
C GLU A 101 -3.54 19.49 10.12
N GLY A 102 -4.85 19.69 10.29
CA GLY A 102 -5.70 20.48 9.39
C GLY A 102 -6.29 19.69 8.21
N VAL A 103 -6.18 18.37 8.20
CA VAL A 103 -6.86 17.51 7.21
C VAL A 103 -8.33 17.36 7.61
N ARG A 104 -9.26 17.57 6.68
CA ARG A 104 -10.68 17.25 6.92
C ARG A 104 -10.89 15.74 6.80
N VAL A 105 -11.11 15.05 7.92
CA VAL A 105 -11.41 13.61 7.92
C VAL A 105 -12.92 13.39 7.84
N ILE A 106 -13.39 12.56 6.92
CA ILE A 106 -14.80 12.21 6.74
C ILE A 106 -14.97 10.71 6.93
N ALA A 107 -15.71 10.35 7.98
CA ALA A 107 -16.03 8.98 8.36
C ALA A 107 -17.18 8.40 7.50
N GLN A 108 -17.00 8.36 6.19
CA GLN A 108 -17.97 7.83 5.21
C GLN A 108 -17.26 6.99 4.16
N ALA A 109 -17.98 6.04 3.56
CA ALA A 109 -17.49 5.34 2.38
C ALA A 109 -17.69 6.22 1.14
N ALA A 110 -16.68 6.28 0.27
CA ALA A 110 -16.86 6.75 -1.10
C ALA A 110 -17.56 5.67 -1.92
N THR A 111 -18.63 6.03 -2.62
CA THR A 111 -19.49 5.09 -3.36
C THR A 111 -19.39 5.27 -4.88
N GLN A 112 -19.00 6.45 -5.34
CA GLN A 112 -18.83 6.74 -6.77
C GLN A 112 -17.79 7.85 -6.98
N VAL A 113 -17.06 7.76 -8.10
CA VAL A 113 -16.22 8.84 -8.61
C VAL A 113 -16.73 9.22 -9.99
N ASP A 114 -17.10 10.48 -10.19
CA ASP A 114 -17.40 11.05 -11.51
C ASP A 114 -16.19 11.88 -11.94
N ALA A 115 -15.32 11.26 -12.75
CA ALA A 115 -14.08 11.87 -13.22
C ALA A 115 -14.31 13.03 -14.19
N HIS A 116 -15.45 13.06 -14.90
CA HIS A 116 -15.79 14.16 -15.81
C HIS A 116 -16.22 15.42 -15.06
N LYS A 117 -16.92 15.25 -13.94
CA LYS A 117 -17.35 16.37 -13.08
C LYS A 117 -16.38 16.69 -11.96
N HIS A 118 -15.31 15.91 -11.82
CA HIS A 118 -14.37 15.94 -10.70
C HIS A 118 -15.08 15.89 -9.34
N THR A 119 -15.94 14.88 -9.15
CA THR A 119 -16.68 14.68 -7.89
C THR A 119 -16.57 13.27 -7.32
N VAL A 120 -16.66 13.17 -6.00
CA VAL A 120 -16.78 11.92 -5.23
C VAL A 120 -18.12 11.93 -4.50
N MET A 121 -18.93 10.90 -4.71
CA MET A 121 -20.16 10.65 -3.95
C MET A 121 -19.84 9.83 -2.70
N LEU A 122 -20.40 10.23 -1.57
CA LEU A 122 -20.33 9.51 -0.31
C LEU A 122 -21.58 8.65 -0.09
N ALA A 123 -21.49 7.70 0.84
CA ALA A 123 -22.61 6.82 1.20
C ALA A 123 -23.85 7.57 1.75
N ASP A 124 -23.65 8.74 2.35
CA ASP A 124 -24.73 9.60 2.85
C ASP A 124 -25.37 10.50 1.76
N GLY A 125 -24.93 10.38 0.50
CA GLY A 125 -25.40 11.19 -0.62
C GLY A 125 -24.68 12.54 -0.77
N THR A 126 -23.73 12.87 0.10
CA THR A 126 -22.89 14.06 -0.05
C THR A 126 -21.99 13.92 -1.28
N SER A 127 -21.90 14.99 -2.07
CA SER A 127 -20.99 15.08 -3.22
C SER A 127 -19.86 16.07 -2.93
N LEU A 128 -18.61 15.62 -3.08
CA LEU A 128 -17.41 16.41 -2.86
C LEU A 128 -16.69 16.68 -4.18
N GLY A 129 -16.46 17.96 -4.51
CA GLY A 129 -15.64 18.33 -5.66
C GLY A 129 -14.13 18.29 -5.33
N TYR A 130 -13.31 17.94 -6.31
CA TYR A 130 -11.86 17.91 -6.19
C TYR A 130 -11.18 18.58 -7.39
N ASP A 131 -9.93 19.02 -7.19
CA ASP A 131 -9.04 19.42 -8.29
C ASP A 131 -8.00 18.30 -8.57
N ARG A 132 -7.69 17.52 -7.53
CA ARG A 132 -6.95 16.25 -7.61
C ARG A 132 -7.58 15.21 -6.69
N LEU A 133 -7.66 13.98 -7.16
CA LEU A 133 -8.13 12.83 -6.37
C LEU A 133 -6.99 11.84 -6.16
N VAL A 134 -6.79 11.36 -4.94
CA VAL A 134 -5.85 10.28 -4.61
C VAL A 134 -6.64 9.05 -4.18
N LEU A 135 -6.48 7.95 -4.92
CA LEU A 135 -7.03 6.65 -4.59
C LEU A 135 -5.95 5.82 -3.87
N ALA A 136 -6.17 5.53 -2.60
CA ALA A 136 -5.35 4.63 -1.79
C ALA A 136 -6.18 3.51 -1.13
N PRO A 137 -7.06 2.80 -1.86
CA PRO A 137 -8.03 1.88 -1.24
C PRO A 137 -7.42 0.54 -0.79
N GLY A 138 -6.12 0.32 -1.00
CA GLY A 138 -5.47 -0.95 -0.74
C GLY A 138 -5.99 -2.06 -1.67
N ILE A 139 -6.18 -3.25 -1.09
CA ILE A 139 -6.66 -4.43 -1.81
C ILE A 139 -8.13 -4.73 -1.50
N ASP A 140 -8.80 -5.38 -2.44
CA ASP A 140 -9.90 -6.28 -2.16
C ASP A 140 -9.51 -7.73 -2.39
N LEU A 141 -10.20 -8.61 -1.67
CA LEU A 141 -10.05 -10.05 -1.78
C LEU A 141 -11.05 -10.56 -2.81
N ARG A 142 -10.57 -11.36 -3.77
CA ARG A 142 -11.43 -12.01 -4.77
C ARG A 142 -12.01 -13.30 -4.17
N LEU A 143 -13.05 -13.14 -3.35
CA LEU A 143 -13.77 -14.25 -2.73
C LEU A 143 -14.50 -15.12 -3.76
N ASP A 144 -14.73 -14.60 -4.97
CA ASP A 144 -15.27 -15.35 -6.09
C ASP A 144 -14.23 -16.15 -6.88
N ALA A 145 -12.93 -15.97 -6.61
CA ALA A 145 -11.86 -16.57 -7.41
C ALA A 145 -11.50 -18.02 -7.01
N LEU A 146 -11.89 -18.44 -5.80
CA LEU A 146 -11.62 -19.79 -5.29
C LEU A 146 -12.96 -20.48 -4.99
N PRO A 147 -13.34 -21.51 -5.76
CA PRO A 147 -14.56 -22.27 -5.52
C PRO A 147 -14.70 -22.72 -4.06
N GLY A 148 -15.85 -22.39 -3.46
CA GLY A 148 -16.16 -22.70 -2.05
C GLY A 148 -15.66 -21.67 -1.02
N TYR A 149 -14.97 -20.59 -1.45
CA TYR A 149 -14.41 -19.58 -0.55
C TYR A 149 -15.11 -18.21 -0.63
N ASP A 150 -16.36 -18.13 -0.18
CA ASP A 150 -17.09 -16.86 -0.08
C ASP A 150 -16.88 -16.12 1.27
N GLU A 151 -17.65 -15.07 1.51
CA GLU A 151 -17.61 -14.31 2.77
C GLU A 151 -17.93 -15.18 3.99
N ALA A 152 -18.90 -16.08 3.89
CA ALA A 152 -19.25 -17.00 4.98
C ALA A 152 -18.13 -18.02 5.24
N ALA A 153 -17.49 -18.53 4.18
CA ALA A 153 -16.31 -19.37 4.29
C ALA A 153 -15.14 -18.63 4.96
N SER A 154 -14.95 -17.34 4.67
CA SER A 154 -13.91 -16.52 5.31
C SER A 154 -14.08 -16.38 6.84
N LEU A 155 -15.28 -16.58 7.37
CA LEU A 155 -15.54 -16.60 8.83
C LEU A 155 -15.20 -17.96 9.48
N LYS A 156 -14.91 -18.98 8.67
CA LYS A 156 -14.47 -20.32 9.15
C LYS A 156 -13.01 -20.59 8.82
N MET A 157 -12.57 -20.13 7.64
CA MET A 157 -11.23 -20.30 7.10
C MET A 157 -10.62 -18.90 6.91
N PRO A 158 -10.28 -18.17 7.99
CA PRO A 158 -9.94 -16.75 7.94
C PRO A 158 -8.76 -16.48 7.01
N HIS A 159 -8.81 -15.37 6.27
CA HIS A 159 -7.68 -14.91 5.46
C HIS A 159 -6.67 -14.14 6.29
N ALA A 160 -7.14 -13.34 7.25
CA ALA A 160 -6.34 -12.39 8.03
C ALA A 160 -5.38 -11.51 7.18
N TRP A 161 -5.74 -11.21 5.91
CA TRP A 161 -5.00 -10.30 5.01
C TRP A 161 -5.47 -8.84 5.05
N LYS A 162 -6.65 -8.62 5.64
CA LYS A 162 -7.09 -7.35 6.24
C LYS A 162 -7.17 -7.63 7.75
N ALA A 163 -6.46 -6.84 8.55
CA ALA A 163 -6.31 -7.09 9.98
C ALA A 163 -7.55 -6.68 10.78
N GLY A 164 -7.58 -7.01 12.07
CA GLY A 164 -8.72 -6.76 12.97
C GLY A 164 -9.41 -8.07 13.31
N GLU A 165 -10.72 -8.14 13.09
CA GLU A 165 -11.54 -9.31 13.45
C GLU A 165 -11.01 -10.63 12.84
N GLN A 166 -10.56 -10.59 11.59
CA GLN A 166 -9.98 -11.75 10.91
C GLN A 166 -8.64 -12.22 11.54
N THR A 167 -7.84 -11.29 12.06
CA THR A 167 -6.62 -11.62 12.82
C THR A 167 -6.97 -12.32 14.14
N LEU A 168 -7.94 -11.77 14.88
CA LEU A 168 -8.41 -12.33 16.14
C LEU A 168 -9.10 -13.68 15.96
N LEU A 169 -9.85 -13.86 14.87
CA LEU A 169 -10.48 -15.11 14.52
C LEU A 169 -9.45 -16.21 14.29
N LEU A 170 -8.41 -15.94 13.49
CA LEU A 170 -7.34 -16.89 13.25
C LEU A 170 -6.57 -17.22 14.54
N ARG A 171 -6.27 -16.20 15.37
CA ARG A 171 -5.66 -16.38 16.70
C ARG A 171 -6.49 -17.34 17.56
N LYS A 172 -7.79 -17.07 17.71
CA LYS A 172 -8.72 -17.87 18.51
C LYS A 172 -8.80 -19.31 18.03
N GLN A 173 -8.82 -19.53 16.70
CA GLN A 173 -8.82 -20.86 16.12
C GLN A 173 -7.54 -21.64 16.44
N ILE A 174 -6.38 -20.98 16.36
CA ILE A 174 -5.08 -21.59 16.71
C ILE A 174 -5.02 -21.93 18.20
N GLU A 175 -5.53 -21.08 19.09
CA GLU A 175 -5.58 -21.35 20.53
C GLU A 175 -6.48 -22.55 20.86
N ALA A 176 -7.65 -22.63 20.20
CA ALA A 176 -8.64 -23.68 20.39
C ALA A 176 -8.30 -25.01 19.70
N MET A 177 -7.32 -25.03 18.79
CA MET A 177 -6.87 -26.24 18.09
C MET A 177 -6.37 -27.31 19.07
N ASP A 178 -6.58 -28.59 18.80
CA ASP A 178 -6.00 -29.65 19.64
C ASP A 178 -4.48 -29.75 19.42
N ASP A 179 -3.74 -30.19 20.43
CA ASP A 179 -2.34 -30.56 20.22
C ASP A 179 -2.26 -31.79 19.31
N GLY A 180 -1.52 -31.68 18.20
CA GLY A 180 -1.52 -32.66 17.11
C GLY A 180 -2.36 -32.21 15.90
N GLY A 181 -3.07 -31.08 16.01
CA GLY A 181 -3.81 -30.48 14.93
C GLY A 181 -2.93 -30.02 13.76
N LEU A 182 -3.53 -29.99 12.57
CA LEU A 182 -2.89 -29.48 11.36
C LEU A 182 -3.40 -28.07 11.07
N VAL A 183 -2.46 -27.11 10.97
CA VAL A 183 -2.72 -25.79 10.39
C VAL A 183 -2.35 -25.83 8.91
N VAL A 184 -3.24 -25.42 8.02
CA VAL A 184 -2.96 -25.35 6.58
C VAL A 184 -3.09 -23.91 6.09
N LEU A 185 -2.05 -23.40 5.43
CA LEU A 185 -2.03 -22.09 4.79
C LEU A 185 -2.15 -22.27 3.28
N ALA A 186 -3.20 -21.72 2.68
CA ALA A 186 -3.33 -21.62 1.22
C ALA A 186 -2.78 -20.26 0.75
N VAL A 187 -1.70 -20.26 0.00
CA VAL A 187 -1.00 -19.05 -0.45
C VAL A 187 -1.28 -18.79 -1.94
N PRO A 188 -1.72 -17.58 -2.33
CA PRO A 188 -2.13 -17.31 -3.71
C PRO A 188 -0.92 -17.06 -4.62
N ALA A 189 -1.20 -17.03 -5.91
CA ALA A 189 -0.26 -16.57 -6.92
C ALA A 189 -0.01 -15.05 -6.78
N ALA A 190 1.09 -14.58 -7.37
CA ALA A 190 1.37 -13.15 -7.48
C ALA A 190 0.45 -12.47 -8.53
N PRO A 191 0.22 -11.14 -8.42
CA PRO A 191 0.65 -10.27 -7.34
C PRO A 191 -0.22 -10.39 -6.08
N SER A 192 0.40 -10.26 -4.91
CA SER A 192 -0.29 -10.22 -3.61
C SER A 192 0.36 -9.19 -2.68
N ARG A 193 -0.42 -8.61 -1.77
CA ARG A 193 0.09 -7.78 -0.67
C ARG A 193 1.10 -8.57 0.16
N CYS A 194 2.20 -7.92 0.50
CA CYS A 194 3.30 -8.39 1.34
C CYS A 194 3.73 -9.83 1.02
N PRO A 195 4.47 -10.04 -0.09
CA PRO A 195 4.86 -11.37 -0.54
C PRO A 195 5.48 -12.30 0.53
N PRO A 196 6.32 -11.86 1.48
CA PRO A 196 6.91 -12.77 2.47
C PRO A 196 5.99 -13.07 3.69
N ALA A 197 4.88 -12.33 3.86
CA ALA A 197 4.02 -12.44 5.04
C ALA A 197 3.38 -13.82 5.29
N PRO A 198 3.05 -14.66 4.28
CA PRO A 198 2.53 -16.00 4.57
C PRO A 198 3.55 -16.89 5.27
N TYR A 199 4.83 -16.71 4.96
CA TYR A 199 5.93 -17.50 5.50
C TYR A 199 6.36 -16.99 6.87
N GLU A 200 6.30 -15.67 7.09
CA GLU A 200 6.36 -15.08 8.44
C GLU A 200 5.24 -15.63 9.32
N ARG A 201 4.00 -15.67 8.81
CA ARG A 201 2.85 -16.24 9.51
C ARG A 201 3.08 -17.70 9.88
N ALA A 202 3.53 -18.53 8.94
CA ALA A 202 3.84 -19.93 9.21
C ALA A 202 4.89 -20.07 10.33
N SER A 203 5.91 -19.21 10.32
CA SER A 203 6.98 -19.19 11.32
C SER A 203 6.45 -18.84 12.72
N LEU A 204 5.63 -17.80 12.83
CA LEU A 204 5.08 -17.34 14.11
C LEU A 204 3.96 -18.25 14.64
N ILE A 205 3.19 -18.89 13.75
CA ILE A 205 2.29 -19.99 14.15
C ILE A 205 3.12 -21.15 14.70
N ALA A 206 4.17 -21.59 13.99
CA ALA A 206 5.06 -22.64 14.47
C ALA A 206 5.74 -22.28 15.80
N HIS A 207 6.09 -21.00 16.01
CA HIS A 207 6.57 -20.52 17.31
C HIS A 207 5.56 -20.79 18.43
N TYR A 208 4.30 -20.41 18.23
CA TYR A 208 3.23 -20.69 19.20
C TYR A 208 3.03 -22.20 19.41
N LEU A 209 2.98 -22.98 18.34
CA LEU A 209 2.77 -24.43 18.39
C LEU A 209 3.92 -25.16 19.10
N LYS A 210 5.17 -24.79 18.84
CA LYS A 210 6.35 -25.39 19.50
C LYS A 210 6.24 -25.37 21.03
N THR A 211 5.68 -24.30 21.59
CA THR A 211 5.53 -24.14 23.03
C THR A 211 4.24 -24.75 23.57
N ASN A 212 3.13 -24.59 22.85
CA ASN A 212 1.78 -24.86 23.38
C ASN A 212 1.13 -26.13 22.82
N LYS A 213 1.52 -26.55 21.62
CA LYS A 213 0.91 -27.65 20.85
C LYS A 213 1.97 -28.39 20.02
N PRO A 214 3.03 -28.96 20.64
CA PRO A 214 4.25 -29.41 19.96
C PRO A 214 4.06 -30.61 19.01
N ARG A 215 2.94 -31.34 19.09
CA ARG A 215 2.63 -32.43 18.14
C ARG A 215 2.01 -31.91 16.84
N SER A 216 1.59 -30.65 16.82
CA SER A 216 0.94 -30.00 15.69
C SER A 216 1.92 -29.67 14.55
N LYS A 217 1.37 -29.45 13.36
CA LYS A 217 2.13 -29.12 12.15
C LYS A 217 1.54 -27.92 11.41
N VAL A 218 2.37 -27.27 10.62
CA VAL A 218 1.98 -26.23 9.67
C VAL A 218 2.29 -26.72 8.26
N LEU A 219 1.27 -26.79 7.40
CA LEU A 219 1.43 -27.09 5.98
C LEU A 219 1.15 -25.84 5.15
N ILE A 220 2.07 -25.48 4.27
CA ILE A 220 1.93 -24.39 3.32
C ILE A 220 1.65 -24.99 1.93
N LEU A 221 0.46 -24.74 1.40
CA LEU A 221 0.07 -25.05 0.03
C LEU A 221 0.24 -23.80 -0.81
N ASP A 222 1.28 -23.80 -1.65
CA ASP A 222 1.70 -22.59 -2.36
C ASP A 222 1.44 -22.66 -3.87
N ALA A 223 0.78 -21.63 -4.39
CA ALA A 223 0.63 -21.39 -5.82
C ALA A 223 1.90 -20.78 -6.48
N LYS A 224 3.07 -20.84 -5.84
CA LYS A 224 4.36 -20.35 -6.33
C LYS A 224 5.50 -21.34 -6.07
N ASP A 225 6.46 -21.41 -6.99
CA ASP A 225 7.67 -22.22 -6.82
C ASP A 225 8.75 -21.58 -5.95
N ALA A 226 8.85 -20.26 -6.01
CA ALA A 226 9.77 -19.47 -5.20
C ALA A 226 9.06 -18.31 -4.51
N PHE A 227 9.63 -17.84 -3.40
CA PHE A 227 9.14 -16.67 -2.69
C PHE A 227 10.28 -15.82 -2.12
N PRO A 228 10.04 -14.53 -1.82
CA PRO A 228 11.09 -13.66 -1.30
C PRO A 228 11.70 -14.19 0.00
N GLN A 229 13.03 -14.15 0.07
CA GLN A 229 13.81 -14.59 1.24
C GLN A 229 13.64 -16.08 1.60
N GLN A 230 13.22 -16.93 0.66
CA GLN A 230 12.97 -18.37 0.89
C GLN A 230 14.09 -19.09 1.64
N ARG A 231 15.35 -18.93 1.22
CA ARG A 231 16.49 -19.57 1.89
C ARG A 231 16.68 -19.13 3.35
N LEU A 232 16.37 -17.87 3.68
CA LEU A 232 16.42 -17.37 5.06
C LEU A 232 15.32 -18.03 5.91
N PHE A 233 14.10 -18.12 5.38
CA PHE A 233 12.99 -18.80 6.04
C PHE A 233 13.29 -20.30 6.24
N GLU A 234 13.70 -21.02 5.20
CA GLU A 234 14.00 -22.46 5.28
C GLU A 234 15.12 -22.77 6.28
N ASN A 235 16.17 -21.93 6.31
CA ASN A 235 17.24 -22.05 7.32
C ASN A 235 16.69 -21.83 8.74
N ALA A 236 15.88 -20.79 8.94
CA ALA A 236 15.26 -20.51 10.24
C ALA A 236 14.31 -21.65 10.66
N TRP A 237 13.53 -22.22 9.75
CA TRP A 237 12.63 -23.34 10.04
C TRP A 237 13.39 -24.61 10.42
N LYS A 238 14.47 -24.92 9.69
CA LYS A 238 15.33 -26.07 10.00
C LYS A 238 15.94 -25.94 11.39
N GLU A 239 16.34 -24.74 11.77
CA GLU A 239 16.97 -24.46 13.07
C GLU A 239 15.96 -24.42 14.22
N LEU A 240 14.85 -23.69 14.05
CA LEU A 240 13.91 -23.36 15.12
C LEU A 240 12.78 -24.37 15.25
N TYR A 241 12.33 -24.94 14.14
CA TYR A 241 11.09 -25.70 14.00
C TYR A 241 11.29 -27.01 13.20
N PRO A 242 12.31 -27.83 13.51
CA PRO A 242 12.66 -28.99 12.68
C PRO A 242 11.46 -29.93 12.51
N GLY A 243 11.05 -30.11 11.26
CA GLY A 243 9.93 -30.97 10.86
C GLY A 243 8.53 -30.45 11.23
N MET A 244 8.38 -29.23 11.74
CA MET A 244 7.05 -28.67 12.09
C MET A 244 6.36 -27.97 10.93
N ILE A 245 7.15 -27.35 10.03
CA ILE A 245 6.65 -26.62 8.87
C ILE A 245 6.99 -27.42 7.63
N GLU A 246 5.99 -27.72 6.82
CA GLU A 246 6.11 -28.31 5.50
C GLU A 246 5.56 -27.36 4.44
N ARG A 247 6.13 -27.41 3.24
CA ARG A 247 5.73 -26.59 2.10
C ARG A 247 5.61 -27.47 0.87
N THR A 248 4.48 -27.39 0.20
CA THR A 248 4.28 -27.94 -1.14
C THR A 248 4.27 -26.76 -2.12
N SER A 249 5.28 -26.70 -3.00
CA SER A 249 5.36 -25.64 -4.03
C SER A 249 4.40 -25.87 -5.19
N LEU A 250 4.27 -24.90 -6.08
CA LEU A 250 3.41 -25.01 -7.27
C LEU A 250 3.73 -26.26 -8.10
N SER A 251 5.00 -26.45 -8.47
CA SER A 251 5.47 -27.61 -9.24
C SER A 251 5.33 -28.94 -8.51
N GLN A 252 5.13 -28.93 -7.19
CA GLN A 252 4.86 -30.10 -6.37
C GLN A 252 3.37 -30.31 -6.08
N GLY A 253 2.48 -29.50 -6.66
CA GLY A 253 1.04 -29.63 -6.49
C GLY A 253 0.44 -28.80 -5.34
N GLY A 254 1.14 -27.76 -4.90
CA GLY A 254 0.71 -26.87 -3.81
C GLY A 254 -0.41 -25.90 -4.18
N ARG A 255 -0.81 -25.84 -5.46
CA ARG A 255 -1.88 -24.96 -5.90
C ARG A 255 -3.22 -25.43 -5.36
N VAL A 256 -3.86 -24.59 -4.56
CA VAL A 256 -5.23 -24.78 -4.10
C VAL A 256 -6.21 -24.41 -5.21
N VAL A 257 -7.18 -25.29 -5.46
CA VAL A 257 -8.18 -25.15 -6.53
C VAL A 257 -9.61 -25.02 -6.02
N SER A 258 -9.89 -25.47 -4.79
CA SER A 258 -11.17 -25.23 -4.10
C SER A 258 -11.05 -25.47 -2.59
N VAL A 259 -12.09 -25.12 -1.84
CA VAL A 259 -12.22 -25.42 -0.41
C VAL A 259 -13.64 -25.87 -0.05
N ASP A 260 -13.78 -26.68 1.00
CA ASP A 260 -15.07 -26.94 1.67
C ASP A 260 -14.99 -26.44 3.12
N ALA A 261 -15.61 -25.29 3.38
CA ALA A 261 -15.62 -24.67 4.70
C ALA A 261 -16.50 -25.42 5.74
N ARG A 262 -17.31 -26.41 5.33
CA ARG A 262 -18.07 -27.24 6.28
C ARG A 262 -17.18 -28.31 6.91
N THR A 263 -16.25 -28.85 6.14
CA THR A 263 -15.31 -29.90 6.58
C THR A 263 -13.92 -29.35 6.88
N ASN A 264 -13.68 -28.06 6.61
CA ASN A 264 -12.37 -27.41 6.73
C ASN A 264 -11.31 -28.05 5.82
N THR A 265 -11.76 -28.48 4.62
CA THR A 265 -10.92 -29.16 3.64
C THR A 265 -10.41 -28.17 2.61
N ILE A 266 -9.10 -28.19 2.35
CA ILE A 266 -8.45 -27.48 1.26
C ILE A 266 -8.08 -28.49 0.17
N VAL A 267 -8.46 -28.20 -1.08
CA VAL A 267 -8.31 -29.11 -2.22
C VAL A 267 -7.24 -28.56 -3.16
N THR A 268 -6.27 -29.40 -3.53
CA THR A 268 -5.33 -29.17 -4.63
C THR A 268 -5.62 -30.12 -5.77
N ASP A 269 -4.93 -29.96 -6.91
CA ASP A 269 -5.01 -30.90 -8.03
C ASP A 269 -4.56 -32.33 -7.68
N PHE A 270 -3.82 -32.50 -6.58
CA PHE A 270 -3.15 -33.75 -6.22
C PHE A 270 -3.55 -34.32 -4.85
N GLY A 271 -4.38 -33.61 -4.09
CA GLY A 271 -4.78 -34.08 -2.76
C GLY A 271 -5.79 -33.18 -2.04
N ASN A 272 -6.41 -33.75 -1.01
CA ASN A 272 -7.35 -33.07 -0.12
C ASN A 272 -6.76 -33.03 1.29
N TYR A 273 -6.72 -31.85 1.89
CA TYR A 273 -6.11 -31.61 3.20
C TYR A 273 -7.19 -31.12 4.16
N THR A 274 -7.58 -31.96 5.11
CA THR A 274 -8.53 -31.58 6.17
C THR A 274 -7.74 -30.94 7.30
N ALA A 275 -7.87 -29.62 7.43
CA ALA A 275 -7.19 -28.85 8.45
C ALA A 275 -8.03 -28.79 9.74
N GLN A 276 -7.38 -28.70 10.89
CA GLN A 276 -8.09 -28.26 12.09
C GLN A 276 -8.21 -26.73 12.12
N VAL A 277 -7.22 -26.03 11.54
CA VAL A 277 -7.26 -24.59 11.28
C VAL A 277 -6.81 -24.32 9.85
N ALA A 278 -7.67 -23.70 9.04
CA ALA A 278 -7.34 -23.33 7.68
C ALA A 278 -7.21 -21.81 7.55
N ASN A 279 -6.05 -21.35 7.08
CA ASN A 279 -5.83 -19.96 6.70
C ASN A 279 -5.79 -19.85 5.17
N VAL A 280 -6.86 -19.34 4.58
CA VAL A 280 -6.98 -19.23 3.12
C VAL A 280 -6.77 -17.80 2.69
N ILE A 281 -5.69 -17.53 1.96
CA ILE A 281 -5.39 -16.19 1.45
C ILE A 281 -5.83 -16.17 -0.03
N PRO A 282 -6.97 -15.55 -0.37
CA PRO A 282 -7.45 -15.55 -1.75
C PRO A 282 -6.63 -14.61 -2.65
N PRO A 283 -6.73 -14.76 -3.98
CA PRO A 283 -6.24 -13.78 -4.93
C PRO A 283 -6.78 -12.38 -4.64
N GLN A 284 -6.01 -11.36 -5.02
CA GLN A 284 -6.26 -9.96 -4.65
C GLN A 284 -6.40 -9.09 -5.89
N GLN A 285 -7.03 -7.94 -5.71
CA GLN A 285 -7.17 -6.89 -6.71
C GLN A 285 -7.18 -5.51 -6.03
N ALA A 286 -7.14 -4.42 -6.80
CA ALA A 286 -7.31 -3.08 -6.25
C ALA A 286 -8.69 -2.94 -5.58
N GLY A 287 -8.75 -2.21 -4.46
CA GLY A 287 -10.00 -1.99 -3.75
C GLY A 287 -11.09 -1.38 -4.63
N ARG A 288 -12.34 -1.79 -4.41
CA ARG A 288 -13.51 -1.59 -5.30
C ARG A 288 -13.68 -0.17 -5.83
N ILE A 289 -13.42 0.85 -5.02
CA ILE A 289 -13.58 2.25 -5.45
C ILE A 289 -12.65 2.62 -6.62
N ALA A 290 -11.48 1.97 -6.76
CA ALA A 290 -10.62 2.17 -7.91
C ALA A 290 -11.22 1.62 -9.21
N GLN A 291 -11.98 0.52 -9.12
CA GLN A 291 -12.73 -0.02 -10.26
C GLN A 291 -13.92 0.89 -10.61
N LEU A 292 -14.66 1.35 -9.59
CA LEU A 292 -15.77 2.28 -9.77
C LEU A 292 -15.34 3.63 -10.36
N ALA A 293 -14.10 4.05 -10.08
CA ALA A 293 -13.50 5.24 -10.67
C ALA A 293 -13.00 5.03 -12.11
N GLY A 294 -12.99 3.79 -12.62
CA GLY A 294 -12.40 3.45 -13.92
C GLY A 294 -10.86 3.46 -13.94
N ALA A 295 -10.22 3.45 -12.76
CA ALA A 295 -8.78 3.55 -12.62
C ALA A 295 -8.05 2.19 -12.66
N ALA A 296 -8.78 1.07 -12.55
CA ALA A 296 -8.26 -0.28 -12.67
C ALA A 296 -8.44 -0.83 -14.09
N ASP A 297 -7.41 -1.50 -14.62
CA ASP A 297 -7.48 -2.17 -15.93
C ASP A 297 -8.01 -3.61 -15.82
N HIS A 298 -7.96 -4.35 -16.93
CA HIS A 298 -8.39 -5.75 -17.02
C HIS A 298 -7.66 -6.72 -16.06
N THR A 299 -6.49 -6.33 -15.53
CA THR A 299 -5.77 -7.13 -14.53
C THR A 299 -6.37 -6.99 -13.12
N GLY A 300 -7.27 -6.00 -12.93
CA GLY A 300 -7.83 -5.64 -11.63
C GLY A 300 -6.95 -4.68 -10.82
N TRP A 301 -5.87 -4.15 -11.40
CA TRP A 301 -4.95 -3.20 -10.76
C TRP A 301 -4.86 -1.90 -11.55
N CYS A 302 -4.30 -0.84 -10.94
CA CYS A 302 -4.35 0.50 -11.52
C CYS A 302 -3.02 0.88 -12.20
N PRO A 303 -2.97 1.01 -13.55
CA PRO A 303 -1.77 1.49 -14.23
C PRO A 303 -1.55 2.98 -13.94
N ILE A 304 -0.33 3.33 -13.55
CA ILE A 304 0.04 4.70 -13.20
C ILE A 304 1.26 5.20 -13.98
N ASP A 305 1.42 6.52 -14.05
CA ASP A 305 2.68 7.17 -14.31
C ASP A 305 3.59 7.08 -13.06
N PRO A 306 4.81 6.50 -13.13
CA PRO A 306 5.65 6.29 -11.96
C PRO A 306 6.31 7.57 -11.39
N VAL A 307 6.25 8.70 -12.09
CA VAL A 307 6.80 9.97 -11.61
C VAL A 307 5.77 10.70 -10.75
N THR A 308 4.52 10.69 -11.18
CA THR A 308 3.43 11.49 -10.62
C THR A 308 2.38 10.67 -9.89
N PHE A 309 2.39 9.35 -10.06
CA PHE A 309 1.34 8.44 -9.62
C PHE A 309 -0.03 8.69 -10.27
N ALA A 310 -0.09 9.54 -11.30
CA ALA A 310 -1.32 9.80 -12.05
C ALA A 310 -1.81 8.52 -12.72
N SER A 311 -3.11 8.26 -12.67
CA SER A 311 -3.73 7.17 -13.40
C SER A 311 -3.51 7.36 -14.89
N LYS A 312 -3.14 6.29 -15.58
CA LYS A 312 -3.08 6.27 -17.05
C LYS A 312 -4.45 6.20 -17.71
N LEU A 313 -5.50 5.93 -16.93
CA LEU A 313 -6.87 5.73 -17.42
C LEU A 313 -7.77 6.93 -17.10
N VAL A 314 -7.50 7.64 -16.02
CA VAL A 314 -8.39 8.69 -15.50
C VAL A 314 -7.60 9.97 -15.22
N PRO A 315 -7.81 11.06 -15.98
CA PRO A 315 -7.16 12.33 -15.73
C PRO A 315 -7.41 12.86 -14.31
N ASP A 316 -6.43 13.58 -13.77
CA ASP A 316 -6.49 14.25 -12.46
C ASP A 316 -6.69 13.33 -11.24
N VAL A 317 -6.67 12.01 -11.46
CA VAL A 317 -6.68 10.97 -10.43
C VAL A 317 -5.29 10.39 -10.28
N HIS A 318 -4.85 10.20 -9.04
CA HIS A 318 -3.60 9.53 -8.67
C HIS A 318 -3.92 8.23 -7.94
N VAL A 319 -3.11 7.19 -8.10
CA VAL A 319 -3.29 5.91 -7.41
C VAL A 319 -1.99 5.49 -6.72
N ILE A 320 -2.07 5.16 -5.43
CA ILE A 320 -0.92 4.77 -4.60
C ILE A 320 -1.24 3.55 -3.73
N GLY A 321 -0.19 2.97 -3.15
CA GLY A 321 -0.23 1.78 -2.32
C GLY A 321 -0.55 0.53 -3.13
N ASP A 322 -1.12 -0.47 -2.46
CA ASP A 322 -1.33 -1.79 -3.08
C ASP A 322 -2.18 -1.75 -4.35
N ALA A 323 -3.03 -0.73 -4.55
CA ALA A 323 -3.91 -0.62 -5.70
C ALA A 323 -3.17 -0.39 -7.04
N CYS A 324 -1.96 0.18 -7.00
CA CYS A 324 -1.23 0.56 -8.21
C CYS A 324 -0.45 -0.62 -8.83
N ILE A 325 -0.16 -0.52 -10.12
CA ILE A 325 0.82 -1.34 -10.83
C ILE A 325 2.19 -0.69 -10.65
N GLY A 326 2.86 -1.01 -9.54
CA GLY A 326 4.16 -0.45 -9.18
C GLY A 326 5.36 -1.07 -9.90
N GLY A 327 5.21 -2.20 -10.59
CA GLY A 327 6.35 -2.94 -11.16
C GLY A 327 7.16 -3.66 -10.09
N GLY A 328 8.45 -3.34 -9.98
CA GLY A 328 9.39 -3.99 -9.06
C GLY A 328 9.19 -3.63 -7.58
N ILE A 329 8.46 -2.56 -7.27
CA ILE A 329 8.17 -2.19 -5.88
C ILE A 329 7.09 -3.11 -5.27
N PRO A 330 7.31 -3.71 -4.10
CA PRO A 330 6.35 -4.65 -3.51
C PRO A 330 5.14 -3.92 -2.90
N LYS A 331 3.95 -4.52 -3.05
CA LYS A 331 2.71 -4.10 -2.38
C LYS A 331 2.84 -4.24 -0.85
N SER A 332 3.32 -3.21 -0.18
CA SER A 332 3.73 -3.23 1.24
C SER A 332 3.44 -1.89 1.93
N ALA A 333 3.38 -1.89 3.26
CA ALA A 333 3.19 -0.66 4.03
C ALA A 333 4.31 0.36 3.79
N SER A 334 5.57 -0.09 3.73
CA SER A 334 6.73 0.75 3.44
C SER A 334 6.63 1.39 2.05
N ALA A 335 6.27 0.61 1.03
CA ALA A 335 6.06 1.14 -0.32
C ALA A 335 4.91 2.15 -0.33
N ALA A 336 3.75 1.81 0.22
CA ALA A 336 2.60 2.70 0.27
C ALA A 336 2.91 4.04 0.96
N ASN A 337 3.68 4.03 2.05
CA ASN A 337 4.11 5.26 2.73
C ASN A 337 5.12 6.08 1.90
N ALA A 338 6.08 5.42 1.24
CA ALA A 338 7.04 6.09 0.37
C ALA A 338 6.34 6.74 -0.85
N GLU A 339 5.44 5.99 -1.49
CA GLU A 339 4.59 6.46 -2.60
C GLU A 339 3.71 7.62 -2.16
N ALA A 340 3.15 7.57 -0.95
CA ALA A 340 2.32 8.64 -0.40
C ALA A 340 3.04 9.98 -0.33
N LYS A 341 4.29 9.98 0.19
CA LYS A 341 5.14 11.18 0.28
C LYS A 341 5.51 11.70 -1.11
N ALA A 342 5.89 10.80 -2.02
CA ALA A 342 6.26 11.17 -3.38
C ALA A 342 5.07 11.70 -4.20
N CYS A 343 3.90 11.08 -4.07
CA CYS A 343 2.66 11.52 -4.72
C CYS A 343 2.21 12.88 -4.18
N ALA A 344 2.28 13.10 -2.86
CA ALA A 344 1.98 14.40 -2.28
C ALA A 344 2.89 15.51 -2.84
N GLN A 345 4.19 15.24 -2.98
CA GLN A 345 5.13 16.17 -3.60
C GLN A 345 4.83 16.41 -5.08
N ALA A 346 4.47 15.37 -5.84
CA ALA A 346 4.08 15.50 -7.23
C ALA A 346 2.82 16.38 -7.39
N ILE A 347 1.79 16.17 -6.56
CA ILE A 347 0.56 16.97 -6.57
C ILE A 347 0.87 18.44 -6.23
N ALA A 348 1.68 18.70 -5.21
CA ALA A 348 2.07 20.06 -4.82
C ALA A 348 2.86 20.77 -5.93
N ASN A 349 3.77 20.06 -6.60
CA ASN A 349 4.52 20.58 -7.74
C ASN A 349 3.59 20.91 -8.91
N LEU A 350 2.69 20.00 -9.28
CA LEU A 350 1.70 20.21 -10.35
C LEU A 350 0.80 21.42 -10.05
N HIS A 351 0.36 21.59 -8.80
CA HIS A 351 -0.43 22.75 -8.38
C HIS A 351 0.35 24.06 -8.52
N SER A 352 1.65 24.04 -8.23
CA SER A 352 2.54 25.19 -8.29
C SER A 352 3.12 25.46 -9.69
N GLY A 353 2.73 24.68 -10.71
CA GLY A 353 3.28 24.77 -12.06
C GLY A 353 4.73 24.29 -12.19
N VAL A 354 5.24 23.56 -11.21
CA VAL A 354 6.58 22.97 -11.20
C VAL A 354 6.50 21.55 -11.74
N ALA A 355 7.40 21.18 -12.66
CA ALA A 355 7.47 19.82 -13.17
C ALA A 355 7.83 18.82 -12.06
N PRO A 356 7.08 17.73 -11.86
CA PRO A 356 7.45 16.66 -10.92
C PRO A 356 8.77 15.99 -11.33
N ALA A 357 9.63 15.73 -10.34
CA ALA A 357 10.88 15.01 -10.54
C ALA A 357 10.68 13.50 -10.30
N ALA A 358 11.46 12.66 -10.98
CA ALA A 358 11.44 11.22 -10.77
C ALA A 358 11.76 10.88 -9.30
N PRO A 359 10.85 10.23 -8.56
CA PRO A 359 11.08 9.95 -7.15
C PRO A 359 12.07 8.80 -6.96
N ARG A 360 12.77 8.83 -5.83
CA ARG A 360 13.56 7.70 -5.32
C ARG A 360 12.84 7.14 -4.09
N LEU A 361 12.22 5.98 -4.25
CA LEU A 361 11.47 5.31 -3.19
C LEU A 361 12.37 4.32 -2.46
N ILE A 362 12.27 4.25 -1.14
CA ILE A 362 12.99 3.29 -0.33
C ILE A 362 11.96 2.47 0.44
N GLY A 363 12.04 1.16 0.32
CA GLY A 363 11.19 0.22 1.03
C GLY A 363 12.00 -0.75 1.84
N ALA A 364 11.48 -1.14 3.01
CA ALA A 364 12.00 -2.25 3.79
C ALA A 364 10.85 -3.16 4.21
N CYS A 365 11.07 -4.47 4.16
CA CYS A 365 10.22 -5.49 4.75
C CYS A 365 11.03 -6.24 5.80
N TYR A 366 10.54 -6.26 7.04
CA TYR A 366 11.07 -7.10 8.11
C TYR A 366 10.18 -8.32 8.26
N ASN A 367 10.79 -9.48 8.51
CA ASN A 367 10.09 -10.72 8.78
C ASN A 367 10.57 -11.30 10.09
N THR A 368 9.70 -11.33 11.09
CA THR A 368 9.97 -11.92 12.40
C THR A 368 9.58 -13.39 12.37
N VAL A 369 10.53 -14.29 12.55
CA VAL A 369 10.27 -15.75 12.55
C VAL A 369 10.15 -16.32 13.97
N ALA A 370 10.73 -15.64 14.96
CA ALA A 370 10.59 -15.91 16.39
C ALA A 370 10.90 -14.62 17.18
N PRO A 371 10.53 -14.52 18.47
CA PRO A 371 11.05 -13.47 19.34
C PRO A 371 12.57 -13.40 19.26
N GLY A 372 13.12 -12.22 18.95
CA GLY A 372 14.55 -12.02 18.80
C GLY A 372 15.18 -12.62 17.53
N TYR A 373 14.37 -13.06 16.56
CA TYR A 373 14.85 -13.54 15.27
C TYR A 373 14.02 -12.91 14.15
N ALA A 374 14.62 -11.93 13.48
CA ALA A 374 14.10 -11.44 12.22
C ALA A 374 15.19 -11.39 11.15
N PHE A 375 14.75 -11.15 9.92
CA PHE A 375 15.59 -10.75 8.80
C PHE A 375 14.81 -9.78 7.90
N SER A 376 15.52 -9.03 7.09
CA SER A 376 15.00 -7.92 6.32
C SER A 376 15.34 -8.01 4.84
N LEU A 377 14.49 -7.40 4.02
CA LEU A 377 14.73 -7.08 2.63
C LEU A 377 14.53 -5.58 2.47
N SER A 378 15.53 -4.89 1.96
CA SER A 378 15.44 -3.47 1.61
C SER A 378 15.62 -3.30 0.11
N GLY A 379 14.95 -2.30 -0.45
CA GLY A 379 15.02 -1.98 -1.88
C GLY A 379 14.98 -0.48 -2.10
N VAL A 380 15.71 -0.04 -3.13
CA VAL A 380 15.64 1.32 -3.66
C VAL A 380 14.99 1.23 -5.03
N TYR A 381 13.93 2.01 -5.25
CA TYR A 381 13.12 1.94 -6.45
C TYR A 381 13.05 3.29 -7.13
N GLN A 382 13.23 3.31 -8.46
CA GLN A 382 13.10 4.50 -9.29
C GLN A 382 12.27 4.21 -10.54
N PRO A 383 11.62 5.23 -11.13
CA PRO A 383 10.96 5.10 -12.40
C PRO A 383 11.89 4.54 -13.49
N ARG A 384 11.43 3.48 -14.16
CA ARG A 384 12.05 2.94 -15.36
C ARG A 384 10.94 2.53 -16.31
N ASP A 385 10.93 3.15 -17.48
CA ASP A 385 9.86 3.02 -18.46
C ASP A 385 8.49 3.37 -17.83
N SER A 386 7.54 2.43 -17.84
CA SER A 386 6.17 2.62 -17.37
C SER A 386 5.92 2.24 -15.91
N THR A 387 6.94 1.81 -15.16
CA THR A 387 6.82 1.26 -13.79
C THR A 387 8.03 1.64 -12.91
N PHE A 388 8.08 1.19 -11.65
CA PHE A 388 9.31 1.24 -10.86
C PHE A 388 10.18 0.01 -11.11
N ALA A 389 11.50 0.21 -11.15
CA ALA A 389 12.49 -0.86 -11.09
C ALA A 389 13.36 -0.69 -9.84
N GLU A 390 13.81 -1.81 -9.29
CA GLU A 390 14.81 -1.80 -8.23
C GLU A 390 16.17 -1.37 -8.80
N THR A 391 16.87 -0.49 -8.07
CA THR A 391 18.21 0.01 -8.40
C THR A 391 19.23 -0.51 -7.37
N GLU A 392 20.52 -0.26 -7.61
CA GLU A 392 21.56 -0.60 -6.64
C GLU A 392 21.32 0.07 -5.26
N GLY A 393 21.69 -0.65 -4.19
CA GLY A 393 21.54 -0.20 -2.81
C GLY A 393 20.47 -0.93 -1.99
N GLY A 394 19.71 -1.84 -2.60
CA GLY A 394 18.86 -2.82 -1.90
C GLY A 394 19.63 -4.09 -1.50
N GLY A 395 18.99 -4.96 -0.73
CA GLY A 395 19.54 -6.25 -0.34
C GLY A 395 18.73 -6.98 0.72
N ALA A 396 18.79 -8.31 0.69
CA ALA A 396 18.31 -9.18 1.76
C ALA A 396 19.41 -9.42 2.80
N SER A 397 19.02 -9.74 4.04
CA SER A 397 19.96 -10.13 5.08
C SER A 397 20.86 -11.30 4.62
N PRO A 398 22.13 -11.33 5.05
CA PRO A 398 23.02 -12.46 4.77
C PRO A 398 22.45 -13.76 5.34
N LEU A 399 22.64 -14.89 4.66
CA LEU A 399 22.13 -16.19 5.10
C LEU A 399 22.77 -16.67 6.41
N ASP A 400 24.09 -16.51 6.52
CA ASP A 400 24.89 -17.02 7.64
C ASP A 400 25.17 -15.95 8.70
N ALA A 401 24.29 -14.94 8.80
CA ALA A 401 24.45 -13.88 9.80
C ALA A 401 24.31 -14.46 11.23
N PRO A 402 25.14 -14.04 12.18
CA PRO A 402 25.12 -14.58 13.54
C PRO A 402 23.86 -14.12 14.31
N ARG A 403 23.61 -14.76 15.45
CA ARG A 403 22.38 -14.58 16.24
C ARG A 403 22.14 -13.14 16.68
N GLU A 404 23.20 -12.40 16.97
CA GLU A 404 23.14 -10.99 17.37
C GLU A 404 22.64 -10.11 16.22
N VAL A 405 22.92 -10.47 14.96
CA VAL A 405 22.35 -9.77 13.79
C VAL A 405 20.86 -10.02 13.71
N ARG A 406 20.41 -11.26 13.91
CA ARG A 406 18.98 -11.62 13.87
C ARG A 406 18.18 -10.91 14.97
N GLN A 407 18.76 -10.78 16.16
CA GLN A 407 18.18 -10.01 17.26
C GLN A 407 18.09 -8.54 16.89
N ARG A 408 19.18 -7.94 16.40
CA ARG A 408 19.17 -6.53 15.98
C ARG A 408 18.17 -6.26 14.87
N GLU A 409 17.98 -7.19 13.93
CA GLU A 409 16.97 -7.07 12.89
C GLU A 409 15.54 -7.14 13.46
N ALA A 410 15.31 -7.92 14.52
CA ALA A 410 14.02 -7.94 15.23
C ALA A 410 13.76 -6.61 15.95
N ASP A 411 14.78 -6.05 16.61
CA ASP A 411 14.69 -4.74 17.26
C ASP A 411 14.44 -3.62 16.21
N ASN A 412 15.12 -3.70 15.07
CA ASN A 412 14.90 -2.78 13.94
C ASN A 412 13.50 -2.89 13.36
N ALA A 413 12.91 -4.10 13.30
CA ALA A 413 11.53 -4.27 12.87
C ALA A 413 10.57 -3.51 13.81
N GLN A 414 10.79 -3.59 15.12
CA GLN A 414 9.99 -2.85 16.11
C GLN A 414 10.16 -1.33 15.95
N ALA A 415 11.38 -0.86 15.74
CA ALA A 415 11.68 0.54 15.50
C ALA A 415 11.05 1.04 14.19
N TRP A 416 11.11 0.24 13.13
CA TRP A 416 10.48 0.51 11.83
C TRP A 416 8.96 0.65 11.99
N TYR A 417 8.31 -0.31 12.65
CA TYR A 417 6.85 -0.30 12.84
C TYR A 417 6.40 0.94 13.61
N LYS A 418 7.11 1.29 14.70
CA LYS A 418 6.84 2.52 15.45
C LYS A 418 7.01 3.76 14.58
N THR A 419 8.08 3.83 13.79
CA THR A 419 8.38 4.99 12.94
C THR A 419 7.31 5.17 11.87
N ILE A 420 7.01 4.13 11.09
CA ILE A 420 6.08 4.23 9.97
C ILE A 420 4.65 4.53 10.44
N THR A 421 4.24 4.01 11.60
CA THR A 421 2.91 4.29 12.16
C THR A 421 2.80 5.70 12.71
N VAL A 422 3.82 6.22 13.40
CA VAL A 422 3.87 7.63 13.85
C VAL A 422 3.90 8.58 12.65
N GLU A 423 4.69 8.28 11.62
CA GLU A 423 4.73 9.08 10.39
C GLU A 423 3.41 9.09 9.63
N THR A 424 2.62 8.02 9.73
CA THR A 424 1.34 7.88 9.02
C THR A 424 0.17 8.44 9.83
N PHE A 425 0.08 8.10 11.12
CA PHE A 425 -1.11 8.36 11.95
C PHE A 425 -0.90 9.39 13.07
N GLY A 426 0.34 9.61 13.49
CA GLY A 426 0.73 10.69 14.42
C GLY A 426 1.12 10.25 15.81
#